data_AF-A0AAV0B768-F1
#
_entry.id   AF-A0AAV0B768-F1
#
_cell.length_a   1.000
_cell.length_b   1.000
_cell.length_c   1.000
_cell.angle_alpha   90.00
_cell.angle_beta   90.00
_cell.angle_gamma   90.00
#
_symmetry.space_group_name_H-M   'P 1'
#
loop_
_entity.id
_entity.type
_entity.pdbx_description
1 polymer ?
#
loop_
_entity_poly.entity_id
_entity_poly.type
_entity_poly.pdbx_seq_one_letter_code
_entity_poly.pdbx_strand_id
1 'polypeptide(L)'
;MKVSLAKLLCIAVNGLSTFYTENDHLDKNRFLEWVDTFPAQLVVMAVQVVWTKTVEQALQSGISFEGPLQIVLRTLDVLALVFLGELQPVMRRKLSTFERLYHMQFYLDVSVAISTERLSIHIANAVLPYGFEYLGVPDRLVQTPLTDRCYLTLTQALHGRLGGSHFDPAGTGKTESVKAIGVQLGRFVLVFCSGETFDFQAMGRIFAGPFQVGAWGCFDEANRLEKRIPSVVS
;
A
#
# COMPACT_ATOMS: atom_id res chain seq x y z
N MET A 1 14.22 8.75 11.57
CA MET A 1 13.80 7.62 10.71
C MET A 1 12.83 8.06 9.60
N LYS A 2 11.61 8.52 9.92
CA LYS A 2 10.58 8.92 8.93
C LYS A 2 11.05 9.92 7.87
N VAL A 3 11.72 11.00 8.29
CA VAL A 3 12.28 12.03 7.38
C VAL A 3 13.33 11.44 6.44
N SER A 4 14.16 10.51 6.92
CA SER A 4 15.18 9.86 6.11
C SER A 4 14.54 9.02 5.00
N LEU A 5 13.53 8.22 5.34
CA LEU A 5 12.76 7.44 4.36
C LEU A 5 12.06 8.34 3.33
N ALA A 6 11.49 9.46 3.78
CA ALA A 6 10.85 10.42 2.88
C ALA A 6 11.82 11.06 1.89
N LYS A 7 13.02 11.45 2.34
CA LYS A 7 14.07 11.98 1.46
C LYS A 7 14.59 10.92 0.50
N LEU A 8 14.84 9.71 0.98
CA LEU A 8 15.29 8.59 0.16
C LEU A 8 14.24 8.23 -0.91
N LEU A 9 12.95 8.29 -0.59
CA LEU A 9 11.89 8.07 -1.57
C LEU A 9 11.95 9.10 -2.71
N CYS A 10 12.14 10.38 -2.41
CA CYS A 10 12.29 11.40 -3.46
C CYS A 10 13.50 11.10 -4.37
N ILE A 11 14.62 10.67 -3.80
CA ILE A 11 15.82 10.30 -4.56
C ILE A 11 15.54 9.06 -5.42
N ALA A 12 14.89 8.04 -4.86
CA ALA A 12 14.53 6.82 -5.56
C ALA A 12 13.58 7.08 -6.74
N VAL A 13 12.54 7.91 -6.55
CA VAL A 13 11.58 8.29 -7.60
C VAL A 13 12.26 9.09 -8.70
N ASN A 14 13.11 10.06 -8.35
CA ASN A 14 13.87 10.84 -9.33
C ASN A 14 14.80 9.93 -10.13
N GLY A 15 15.56 9.06 -9.45
CA GLY A 15 16.45 8.10 -10.09
C GLY A 15 15.71 7.17 -11.05
N LEU A 16 14.60 6.58 -10.61
CA LEU A 16 13.77 5.69 -11.43
C LEU A 16 13.21 6.42 -12.66
N SER A 17 12.71 7.64 -12.48
CA SER A 17 12.13 8.44 -13.57
C SER A 17 13.11 8.72 -14.72
N THR A 18 14.43 8.69 -14.49
CA THR A 18 15.44 8.94 -15.54
C THR A 18 15.62 7.82 -16.55
N PHE A 19 15.12 6.61 -16.27
CA PHE A 19 15.35 5.45 -17.14
C PHE A 19 14.14 4.52 -17.26
N TYR A 20 13.15 4.66 -16.39
CA TYR A 20 11.97 3.81 -16.40
C TYR A 20 10.95 4.20 -17.48
N THR A 21 10.93 5.48 -17.87
CA THR A 21 10.01 6.02 -18.88
C THR A 21 10.66 6.28 -20.24
N GLU A 22 12.00 6.24 -20.30
CA GLU A 22 12.77 6.49 -21.51
C GLU A 22 13.22 5.14 -22.09
N ASN A 23 12.90 4.91 -23.38
CA ASN A 23 13.33 3.78 -24.23
C ASN A 23 12.34 2.62 -24.43
N ASP A 24 12.44 1.98 -25.59
CA ASP A 24 11.73 0.74 -25.95
C ASP A 24 12.19 -0.49 -25.14
N HIS A 25 13.31 -0.38 -24.42
CA HIS A 25 13.88 -1.44 -23.61
C HIS A 25 14.35 -0.92 -22.25
N LEU A 26 13.95 -1.61 -21.17
CA LEU A 26 14.42 -1.36 -19.81
C LEU A 26 15.78 -2.07 -19.64
N ASP A 27 16.84 -1.30 -19.34
CA ASP A 27 18.15 -1.89 -19.02
C ASP A 27 18.08 -2.65 -17.70
N LYS A 28 18.16 -3.99 -17.80
CA LYS A 28 18.10 -4.90 -16.67
C LYS A 28 19.19 -4.64 -15.64
N ASN A 29 20.42 -4.39 -16.07
CA ASN A 29 21.55 -4.24 -15.14
C ASN A 29 21.39 -2.96 -14.33
N ARG A 30 21.06 -1.86 -15.03
CA ARG A 30 20.78 -0.57 -14.38
C ARG A 30 19.58 -0.64 -13.43
N PHE A 31 18.53 -1.38 -13.79
CA PHE A 31 17.37 -1.57 -12.91
C PHE A 31 17.73 -2.37 -11.66
N LEU A 32 18.50 -3.47 -11.78
CA LEU A 32 18.92 -4.28 -10.64
C LEU A 32 19.87 -3.53 -9.71
N GLU A 33 20.84 -2.78 -10.25
CA GLU A 33 21.72 -1.91 -9.44
C GLU A 33 20.92 -0.84 -8.67
N TRP A 34 19.89 -0.28 -9.31
CA TRP A 34 18.99 0.65 -8.65
C TRP A 34 18.18 -0.03 -7.54
N VAL A 35 17.66 -1.24 -7.75
CA VAL A 35 16.94 -2.01 -6.72
C VAL A 35 17.84 -2.28 -5.51
N ASP A 36 19.10 -2.64 -5.73
CA ASP A 36 20.06 -2.92 -4.65
C ASP A 36 20.45 -1.69 -3.84
N THR A 37 20.29 -0.49 -4.41
CA THR A 37 20.64 0.79 -3.77
C THR A 37 19.61 1.22 -2.70
N PHE A 38 18.35 0.76 -2.81
CA PHE A 38 17.26 1.24 -1.96
C PHE A 38 16.58 0.10 -1.17
N PRO A 39 16.04 0.37 0.04
CA PRO A 39 15.22 -0.59 0.75
C PRO A 39 14.00 -1.04 -0.09
N ALA A 40 13.65 -2.33 -0.02
CA ALA A 40 12.54 -2.92 -0.78
C ALA A 40 11.21 -2.15 -0.64
N GLN A 41 10.93 -1.63 0.55
CA GLN A 41 9.77 -0.75 0.79
C GLN A 41 9.78 0.46 -0.15
N LEU A 42 10.91 1.17 -0.26
CA LEU A 42 11.03 2.38 -1.09
C LEU A 42 11.07 2.06 -2.57
N VAL A 43 11.66 0.94 -2.96
CA VAL A 43 11.66 0.44 -4.35
C VAL A 43 10.22 0.30 -4.84
N VAL A 44 9.37 -0.40 -4.09
CA VAL A 44 7.97 -0.59 -4.47
C VAL A 44 7.21 0.73 -4.48
N MET A 45 7.44 1.59 -3.47
CA MET A 45 6.77 2.89 -3.45
C MET A 45 7.16 3.77 -4.64
N ALA A 46 8.43 3.76 -5.03
CA ALA A 46 8.90 4.55 -6.17
C ALA A 46 8.27 4.08 -7.48
N VAL A 47 8.18 2.76 -7.69
CA VAL A 47 7.49 2.16 -8.86
C VAL A 47 6.01 2.55 -8.88
N GLN A 48 5.32 2.49 -7.73
CA GLN A 48 3.90 2.86 -7.63
C GLN A 48 3.64 4.35 -7.92
N VAL A 49 4.52 5.23 -7.45
CA VAL A 49 4.45 6.68 -7.74
C VAL A 49 4.67 6.95 -9.22
N VAL A 50 5.73 6.39 -9.81
CA VAL A 50 6.04 6.59 -11.24
C VAL A 50 4.92 6.02 -12.11
N TRP A 51 4.42 4.83 -11.80
CA TRP A 51 3.29 4.23 -12.51
C TRP A 51 2.04 5.11 -12.46
N THR A 52 1.67 5.61 -11.27
CA THR A 52 0.54 6.54 -11.10
C THR A 52 0.70 7.75 -12.02
N LYS A 53 1.89 8.38 -11.98
CA LYS A 53 2.20 9.55 -12.81
C LYS A 53 2.10 9.25 -14.31
N THR A 54 2.64 8.13 -14.78
CA THR A 54 2.60 7.77 -16.22
C THR A 54 1.17 7.50 -16.69
N VAL A 55 0.36 6.80 -15.88
CA VAL A 55 -1.05 6.53 -16.22
C VAL A 55 -1.86 7.82 -16.28
N GLU A 56 -1.62 8.76 -15.36
CA GLU A 56 -2.28 10.07 -15.40
C GLU A 56 -1.89 10.90 -16.61
N GLN A 57 -0.61 10.93 -16.96
CA GLN A 57 -0.14 11.62 -18.16
C GLN A 57 -0.80 11.06 -19.42
N ALA A 58 -0.92 9.74 -19.52
CA ALA A 58 -1.63 9.09 -20.64
C ALA A 58 -3.12 9.46 -20.66
N LEU A 59 -3.78 9.50 -19.51
CA LEU A 59 -5.19 9.87 -19.40
C LEU A 59 -5.43 11.33 -19.78
N GLN A 60 -4.60 12.27 -19.28
CA GLN A 60 -4.71 13.70 -19.54
C GLN A 60 -4.44 14.05 -21.01
N SER A 61 -3.48 13.37 -21.63
CA SER A 61 -3.16 13.56 -23.05
C SER A 61 -4.16 12.89 -23.99
N GLY A 62 -5.09 12.08 -23.47
CA GLY A 62 -6.05 11.32 -24.28
C GLY A 62 -5.40 10.24 -25.15
N ILE A 63 -4.14 9.87 -24.86
CA ILE A 63 -3.36 8.88 -25.60
C ILE A 63 -3.74 7.47 -25.11
N SER A 64 -3.49 6.46 -25.95
CA SER A 64 -3.63 5.05 -25.60
C SER A 64 -2.80 4.68 -24.35
N PHE A 65 -3.34 3.81 -23.49
CA PHE A 65 -2.65 3.25 -22.32
C PHE A 65 -1.56 2.21 -22.67
N GLU A 66 -1.24 2.07 -23.96
CA GLU A 66 -0.28 1.08 -24.45
C GLU A 66 1.14 1.35 -23.94
N GLY A 67 1.55 2.61 -23.80
CA GLY A 67 2.84 3.00 -23.22
C GLY A 67 2.99 2.56 -21.76
N PRO A 68 2.11 2.99 -20.83
CA PRO A 68 2.13 2.53 -19.44
C PRO A 68 2.07 1.00 -19.31
N LEU A 69 1.27 0.33 -20.16
CA LEU A 69 1.16 -1.13 -20.16
C LEU A 69 2.47 -1.80 -20.59
N GLN A 70 3.13 -1.30 -21.64
CA GLN A 70 4.41 -1.83 -22.10
C GLN A 70 5.50 -1.71 -21.03
N ILE A 71 5.53 -0.61 -20.27
CA ILE A 71 6.45 -0.45 -19.14
C ILE A 71 6.24 -1.57 -18.11
N VAL A 72 4.99 -1.84 -17.73
CA VAL A 72 4.67 -2.92 -16.77
C VAL A 72 5.09 -4.28 -17.32
N LEU A 73 4.78 -4.59 -18.57
CA LEU A 73 5.14 -5.86 -19.20
C LEU A 73 6.66 -6.04 -19.27
N ARG A 74 7.42 -5.00 -19.63
CA ARG A 74 8.89 -5.05 -19.68
C ARG A 74 9.51 -5.24 -18.29
N THR A 75 8.99 -4.56 -17.28
CA THR A 75 9.43 -4.75 -15.89
C THR A 75 9.13 -6.18 -15.43
N LEU A 76 7.94 -6.70 -15.78
CA LEU A 76 7.59 -8.09 -15.52
C LEU A 76 8.50 -9.06 -16.28
N ASP A 77 8.92 -8.78 -17.51
CA ASP A 77 9.85 -9.63 -18.25
C ASP A 77 11.24 -9.66 -17.59
N VAL A 78 11.74 -8.50 -17.16
CA VAL A 78 13.01 -8.40 -16.43
C VAL A 78 12.96 -9.19 -15.12
N LEU A 79 11.86 -9.08 -14.37
CA LEU A 79 11.64 -9.78 -13.12
C LEU A 79 11.34 -11.28 -13.33
N ALA A 80 10.57 -11.63 -14.34
CA ALA A 80 10.24 -13.01 -14.70
C ALA A 80 11.51 -13.74 -15.15
N LEU A 81 12.45 -13.09 -15.84
CA LEU A 81 13.76 -13.66 -16.12
C LEU A 81 14.64 -13.84 -14.87
N VAL A 82 14.34 -13.16 -13.78
CA VAL A 82 14.97 -13.41 -12.46
C VAL A 82 14.25 -14.54 -11.71
N PHE A 83 12.96 -14.78 -11.99
CA PHE A 83 12.10 -15.68 -11.22
C PHE A 83 11.55 -16.91 -11.96
N LEU A 84 11.88 -17.12 -13.24
CA LEU A 84 11.23 -18.03 -14.20
C LEU A 84 10.49 -19.22 -13.55
N GLY A 85 9.20 -18.97 -13.34
CA GLY A 85 8.07 -19.86 -13.48
C GLY A 85 6.95 -19.01 -14.07
N GLU A 86 6.48 -19.36 -15.27
CA GLU A 86 5.65 -18.55 -16.17
C GLU A 86 4.36 -17.99 -15.54
N LEU A 87 3.99 -16.75 -15.91
CA LEU A 87 2.64 -16.22 -15.68
C LEU A 87 2.03 -15.71 -16.98
N GLN A 88 0.83 -16.22 -17.27
CA GLN A 88 0.06 -15.90 -18.48
C GLN A 88 -0.50 -14.47 -18.47
N PRO A 89 -0.57 -13.81 -19.63
CA PRO A 89 -1.08 -12.45 -19.76
C PRO A 89 -2.61 -12.47 -19.85
N VAL A 90 -3.30 -12.39 -18.72
CA VAL A 90 -4.78 -12.28 -18.70
C VAL A 90 -5.20 -11.02 -17.94
N MET A 91 -5.30 -9.90 -18.66
CA MET A 91 -6.57 -9.21 -18.93
C MET A 91 -6.31 -7.93 -19.73
N ARG A 92 -6.92 -7.85 -20.92
CA ARG A 92 -6.94 -6.66 -21.78
C ARG A 92 -8.32 -5.99 -21.72
N ARG A 93 -8.27 -4.66 -21.72
CA ARG A 93 -9.18 -3.65 -22.32
C ARG A 93 -10.19 -2.91 -21.45
N LYS A 94 -10.10 -1.58 -21.68
CA LYS A 94 -11.08 -0.47 -21.62
C LYS A 94 -11.85 -0.36 -20.33
N LEU A 95 -11.55 0.65 -19.51
CA LEU A 95 -12.53 1.26 -18.62
C LEU A 95 -12.08 2.64 -18.12
N SER A 96 -13.10 3.43 -17.80
CA SER A 96 -13.12 4.88 -17.67
C SER A 96 -12.54 5.39 -16.35
N THR A 97 -12.41 6.71 -16.25
CA THR A 97 -12.00 7.51 -15.08
C THR A 97 -12.57 7.07 -13.72
N PHE A 98 -13.66 6.29 -13.70
CA PHE A 98 -14.28 5.73 -12.49
C PHE A 98 -13.59 4.47 -11.94
N GLU A 99 -13.04 3.58 -12.78
CA GLU A 99 -12.25 2.44 -12.27
C GLU A 99 -10.89 2.88 -11.72
N ARG A 100 -10.34 3.97 -12.26
CA ARG A 100 -9.14 4.63 -11.72
C ARG A 100 -9.31 4.91 -10.23
N LEU A 101 -10.43 5.52 -9.85
CA LEU A 101 -10.77 5.86 -8.47
C LEU A 101 -10.94 4.62 -7.58
N TYR A 102 -11.10 3.42 -8.14
CA TYR A 102 -11.23 2.20 -7.36
C TYR A 102 -9.90 1.70 -6.79
N HIS A 103 -8.80 1.96 -7.50
CA HIS A 103 -7.47 1.50 -7.12
C HIS A 103 -6.69 2.59 -6.37
N MET A 104 -5.80 2.17 -5.48
CA MET A 104 -4.90 3.09 -4.77
C MET A 104 -3.92 3.77 -5.73
N GLN A 105 -3.83 5.08 -5.62
CA GLN A 105 -2.93 5.93 -6.39
C GLN A 105 -1.95 6.62 -5.46
N PHE A 106 -0.71 6.77 -5.92
CA PHE A 106 0.40 7.27 -5.10
C PHE A 106 0.93 8.57 -5.69
N TYR A 107 0.71 9.67 -4.98
CA TYR A 107 1.09 11.01 -5.41
C TYR A 107 2.26 11.51 -4.58
N LEU A 108 3.36 11.85 -5.26
CA LEU A 108 4.52 12.48 -4.64
C LEU A 108 4.62 13.94 -5.08
N ASP A 109 4.35 14.87 -4.17
CA ASP A 109 4.49 16.30 -4.38
C ASP A 109 5.78 16.82 -3.73
N VAL A 110 6.74 17.22 -4.56
CA VAL A 110 8.05 17.71 -4.11
C VAL A 110 7.98 19.19 -3.67
N SER A 111 6.93 19.92 -4.03
CA SER A 111 6.73 21.32 -3.65
C SER A 111 6.43 21.50 -2.16
N VAL A 112 5.91 20.45 -1.51
CA VAL A 112 5.60 20.45 -0.08
C VAL A 112 6.90 20.54 0.74
N ALA A 113 6.96 21.55 1.64
CA ALA A 113 8.13 21.82 2.47
C ALA A 113 8.45 20.66 3.42
N ILE A 114 7.41 20.07 4.03
CA ILE A 114 7.54 18.97 4.99
C ILE A 114 7.73 17.66 4.21
N SER A 115 8.92 17.06 4.31
CA SER A 115 9.27 15.87 3.52
C SER A 115 8.33 14.68 3.76
N THR A 116 7.82 14.50 4.98
CA THR A 116 6.93 13.39 5.35
C THR A 116 5.50 13.54 4.84
N GLU A 117 5.12 14.72 4.35
CA GLU A 117 3.78 14.98 3.81
C GLU A 117 3.76 14.97 2.27
N ARG A 118 4.91 14.77 1.65
CA ARG A 118 5.06 14.75 0.19
C ARG A 118 4.33 13.59 -0.47
N LEU A 119 4.21 12.46 0.23
CA LEU A 119 3.55 11.27 -0.30
C LEU A 119 2.12 11.18 0.23
N SER A 120 1.14 11.25 -0.68
CA SER A 120 -0.28 11.04 -0.40
C SER A 120 -0.81 9.86 -1.20
N ILE A 121 -1.72 9.11 -0.58
CA ILE A 121 -2.37 7.94 -1.16
C ILE A 121 -3.83 8.27 -1.35
N HIS A 122 -4.31 8.08 -2.57
CA HIS A 122 -5.67 8.41 -2.96
C HIS A 122 -6.40 7.13 -3.35
N ILE A 123 -7.62 6.98 -2.85
CA ILE A 123 -8.53 5.90 -3.22
C ILE A 123 -9.95 6.42 -3.10
N ALA A 124 -10.67 6.37 -4.21
CA ALA A 124 -11.92 7.09 -4.43
C ALA A 124 -11.78 8.57 -4.02
N ASN A 125 -12.56 9.01 -3.05
CA ASN A 125 -12.51 10.35 -2.45
C ASN A 125 -11.60 10.44 -1.21
N ALA A 126 -11.04 9.33 -0.73
CA ALA A 126 -10.18 9.33 0.44
C ALA A 126 -8.75 9.73 0.07
N VAL A 127 -8.20 10.70 0.80
CA VAL A 127 -6.80 11.12 0.71
C VAL A 127 -6.13 10.84 2.06
N LEU A 128 -5.11 9.99 2.06
CA LEU A 128 -4.43 9.52 3.26
C LEU A 128 -2.92 9.80 3.15
N PRO A 129 -2.29 10.39 4.19
CA PRO A 129 -0.84 10.58 4.21
C PRO A 129 -0.12 9.27 4.51
N TYR A 130 0.99 9.03 3.81
CA TYR A 130 1.85 7.87 4.09
C TYR A 130 2.54 8.01 5.45
N GLY A 131 2.54 6.94 6.25
CA GLY A 131 3.04 6.99 7.63
C GLY A 131 4.57 6.97 7.78
N PHE A 132 5.31 6.61 6.73
CA PHE A 132 6.77 6.45 6.71
C PHE A 132 7.32 5.60 7.85
N GLU A 133 6.56 4.61 8.31
CA GLU A 133 7.11 3.59 9.21
C GLU A 133 8.05 2.66 8.45
N TYR A 134 9.17 2.27 9.05
CA TYR A 134 10.08 1.30 8.45
C TYR A 134 9.54 -0.11 8.65
N LEU A 135 9.25 -0.81 7.55
CA LEU A 135 8.59 -2.12 7.59
C LEU A 135 9.53 -3.28 7.19
N GLY A 136 10.79 -2.97 6.87
CA GLY A 136 11.75 -3.95 6.37
C GLY A 136 11.32 -4.55 5.03
N VAL A 137 11.29 -5.88 4.96
CA VAL A 137 10.76 -6.65 3.83
C VAL A 137 9.45 -7.30 4.27
N PRO A 138 8.31 -6.58 4.17
CA PRO A 138 7.03 -7.12 4.61
C PRO A 138 6.51 -8.16 3.61
N ASP A 139 5.80 -9.17 4.14
CA ASP A 139 4.99 -10.06 3.30
C ASP A 139 3.95 -9.24 2.52
N ARG A 140 3.76 -9.59 1.25
CA ARG A 140 2.77 -8.94 0.38
C ARG A 140 1.63 -9.88 0.06
N LEU A 141 0.42 -9.41 0.34
CA LEU A 141 -0.80 -10.08 -0.08
C LEU A 141 -1.02 -9.84 -1.57
N VAL A 142 -1.44 -10.89 -2.28
CA VAL A 142 -1.83 -10.78 -3.69
C VAL A 142 -3.04 -9.85 -3.81
N GLN A 143 -2.96 -8.85 -4.69
CA GLN A 143 -4.08 -7.96 -4.96
C GLN A 143 -5.12 -8.69 -5.80
N THR A 144 -6.22 -9.07 -5.15
CA THR A 144 -7.39 -9.68 -5.79
C THR A 144 -8.53 -8.67 -5.82
N PRO A 145 -9.57 -8.87 -6.65
CA PRO A 145 -10.77 -8.02 -6.61
C PRO A 145 -11.44 -7.95 -5.22
N LEU A 146 -11.28 -8.98 -4.39
CA LEU A 146 -11.76 -8.99 -3.01
C LEU A 146 -10.88 -8.12 -2.10
N THR A 147 -9.57 -8.18 -2.28
CA THR A 147 -8.60 -7.34 -1.56
C THR A 147 -8.80 -5.86 -1.88
N ASP A 148 -9.01 -5.52 -3.16
CA ASP A 148 -9.30 -4.13 -3.58
C ASP A 148 -10.60 -3.60 -2.95
N ARG A 149 -11.65 -4.43 -2.89
CA ARG A 149 -12.91 -4.10 -2.18
C ARG A 149 -12.66 -3.83 -0.70
N CYS A 150 -11.95 -4.73 -0.03
CA CYS A 150 -11.57 -4.59 1.37
C CYS A 150 -10.81 -3.28 1.61
N TYR A 151 -9.86 -2.97 0.72
CA TYR A 151 -9.06 -1.77 0.81
C TYR A 151 -9.88 -0.50 0.63
N LEU A 152 -10.78 -0.46 -0.35
CA LEU A 152 -11.72 0.64 -0.54
C LEU A 152 -12.57 0.84 0.73
N THR A 153 -13.17 -0.21 1.28
CA THR A 153 -14.01 -0.10 2.48
C THR A 153 -13.21 0.40 3.70
N LEU A 154 -12.01 -0.15 3.93
CA LEU A 154 -11.16 0.27 5.04
C LEU A 154 -10.70 1.72 4.92
N THR A 155 -10.27 2.14 3.74
CA THR A 155 -9.82 3.51 3.51
C THR A 155 -10.96 4.52 3.62
N GLN A 156 -12.18 4.16 3.19
CA GLN A 156 -13.36 4.98 3.40
C GLN A 156 -13.74 5.10 4.88
N ALA A 157 -13.67 3.99 5.64
CA ALA A 157 -13.89 4.04 7.08
C ALA A 157 -12.86 4.95 7.77
N LEU A 158 -11.59 4.83 7.41
CA LEU A 158 -10.52 5.67 7.94
C LEU A 158 -10.70 7.15 7.59
N HIS A 159 -11.12 7.45 6.35
CA HIS A 159 -11.47 8.80 5.92
C HIS A 159 -12.62 9.39 6.75
N GLY A 160 -13.62 8.56 7.08
CA GLY A 160 -14.71 8.90 7.99
C GLY A 160 -14.36 8.89 9.48
N ARG A 161 -13.09 8.65 9.85
CA ARG A 161 -12.63 8.50 11.25
C ARG A 161 -13.32 7.36 12.01
N LEU A 162 -13.69 6.30 11.30
CA LEU A 162 -14.30 5.09 11.83
C LEU A 162 -13.28 3.93 11.83
N GLY A 163 -13.52 2.96 12.72
CA GLY A 163 -12.84 1.67 12.67
C GLY A 163 -13.36 0.78 11.53
N GLY A 164 -12.53 -0.14 11.06
CA GLY A 164 -12.93 -1.17 10.11
C GLY A 164 -13.33 -2.46 10.82
N SER A 165 -14.46 -3.04 10.44
CA SER A 165 -14.88 -4.38 10.92
C SER A 165 -15.12 -5.29 9.72
N HIS A 166 -14.32 -6.36 9.61
CA HIS A 166 -14.46 -7.37 8.56
C HIS A 166 -15.10 -8.62 9.16
N PHE A 167 -16.26 -9.00 8.65
CA PHE A 167 -16.98 -10.17 9.09
C PHE A 167 -17.02 -11.21 7.98
N ASP A 168 -16.16 -12.21 8.09
CA ASP A 168 -16.07 -13.35 7.18
C ASP A 168 -15.69 -14.61 7.97
N PRO A 169 -15.84 -15.82 7.42
CA PRO A 169 -15.36 -17.06 8.04
C PRO A 169 -13.86 -17.01 8.41
N ALA A 170 -13.44 -17.91 9.30
CA ALA A 170 -12.02 -18.06 9.61
C ALA A 170 -11.23 -18.49 8.34
N GLY A 171 -10.02 -17.96 8.18
CA GLY A 171 -9.14 -18.31 7.06
C GLY A 171 -9.39 -17.55 5.74
N THR A 172 -10.26 -16.54 5.70
CA THR A 172 -10.51 -15.72 4.50
C THR A 172 -9.52 -14.57 4.32
N GLY A 173 -8.45 -14.50 5.13
CA GLY A 173 -7.40 -13.48 4.99
C GLY A 173 -7.75 -12.10 5.57
N LYS A 174 -8.68 -12.01 6.54
CA LYS A 174 -9.09 -10.74 7.17
C LYS A 174 -7.92 -10.01 7.82
N THR A 175 -7.23 -10.69 8.73
CA THR A 175 -6.10 -10.14 9.49
C THR A 175 -4.96 -9.77 8.55
N GLU A 176 -4.70 -10.61 7.55
CA GLU A 176 -3.70 -10.40 6.51
C GLU A 176 -4.05 -9.21 5.62
N SER A 177 -5.32 -8.99 5.30
CA SER A 177 -5.77 -7.84 4.53
C SER A 177 -5.56 -6.53 5.30
N VAL A 178 -5.86 -6.51 6.61
CA VAL A 178 -5.60 -5.36 7.49
C VAL A 178 -4.11 -5.07 7.65
N LYS A 179 -3.29 -6.12 7.81
CA LYS A 179 -1.83 -5.97 7.81
C LYS A 179 -1.31 -5.41 6.48
N ALA A 180 -1.79 -5.96 5.36
CA ALA A 180 -1.33 -5.58 4.03
C ALA A 180 -1.69 -4.13 3.68
N ILE A 181 -2.89 -3.65 4.02
CA ILE A 181 -3.24 -2.23 3.83
C ILE A 181 -2.41 -1.31 4.74
N GLY A 182 -2.11 -1.73 5.97
CA GLY A 182 -1.25 -0.96 6.86
C GLY A 182 0.16 -0.81 6.29
N VAL A 183 0.72 -1.87 5.71
CA VAL A 183 1.97 -1.83 4.96
C VAL A 183 1.88 -0.84 3.79
N GLN A 184 0.78 -0.88 3.04
CA GLN A 184 0.55 -0.01 1.89
C GLN A 184 0.41 1.47 2.26
N LEU A 185 -0.07 1.76 3.47
CA LEU A 185 -0.18 3.12 4.03
C LEU A 185 1.05 3.52 4.86
N GLY A 186 2.05 2.65 5.00
CA GLY A 186 3.26 2.91 5.78
C GLY A 186 2.98 3.05 7.27
N ARG A 187 2.00 2.30 7.78
CA ARG A 187 1.55 2.30 9.18
C ARG A 187 1.99 1.02 9.87
N PHE A 188 2.38 1.16 11.13
CA PHE A 188 2.65 0.02 11.99
C PHE A 188 1.33 -0.63 12.42
N VAL A 189 1.15 -1.92 12.13
CA VAL A 189 -0.05 -2.68 12.50
C VAL A 189 0.32 -3.71 13.56
N LEU A 190 -0.35 -3.64 14.70
CA LEU A 190 -0.28 -4.62 15.78
C LEU A 190 -1.52 -5.52 15.70
N VAL A 191 -1.31 -6.83 15.66
CA VAL A 191 -2.39 -7.81 15.72
C VAL A 191 -2.49 -8.32 17.16
N PHE A 192 -3.67 -8.18 17.74
CA PHE A 192 -4.02 -8.69 19.06
C PHE A 192 -4.90 -9.92 18.88
N CYS A 193 -4.37 -11.09 19.25
CA CYS A 193 -5.13 -12.33 19.25
C CYS A 193 -6.07 -12.33 20.47
N SER A 194 -7.37 -12.15 20.25
CA SER A 194 -8.35 -12.10 21.32
C SER A 194 -8.68 -13.52 21.80
N GLY A 195 -8.10 -13.92 22.94
CA GLY A 195 -8.44 -15.16 23.64
C GLY A 195 -9.35 -14.92 24.84
N GLU A 196 -9.90 -15.99 25.43
CA GLU A 196 -10.75 -15.91 26.64
C GLU A 196 -10.03 -15.29 27.85
N THR A 197 -8.69 -15.32 27.87
CA THR A 197 -7.85 -14.75 28.93
C THR A 197 -7.47 -13.28 28.70
N PHE A 198 -8.07 -12.60 27.73
CA PHE A 198 -7.73 -11.21 27.42
C PHE A 198 -8.24 -10.25 28.50
N ASP A 199 -7.32 -9.78 29.35
CA ASP A 199 -7.62 -8.93 30.51
C ASP A 199 -7.95 -7.48 30.08
N PHE A 200 -9.01 -6.92 30.65
CA PHE A 200 -9.38 -5.52 30.50
C PHE A 200 -8.24 -4.55 30.86
N GLN A 201 -7.44 -4.87 31.88
CA GLN A 201 -6.28 -4.06 32.25
C GLN A 201 -5.16 -4.10 31.19
N ALA A 202 -5.07 -5.20 30.44
CA ALA A 202 -4.18 -5.29 29.29
C ALA A 202 -4.72 -4.45 28.13
N MET A 203 -6.03 -4.48 27.85
CA MET A 203 -6.65 -3.60 26.84
C MET A 203 -6.41 -2.13 27.10
N GLY A 204 -6.62 -1.64 28.33
CA GLY A 204 -6.38 -0.23 28.66
C GLY A 204 -4.93 0.21 28.38
N ARG A 205 -3.96 -0.65 28.68
CA ARG A 205 -2.53 -0.41 28.37
C ARG A 205 -2.23 -0.52 26.87
N ILE A 206 -2.86 -1.49 26.20
CA ILE A 206 -2.76 -1.72 24.76
C ILE A 206 -3.39 -0.56 23.98
N PHE A 207 -4.36 0.16 24.50
CA PHE A 207 -4.88 1.36 23.85
C PHE A 207 -3.96 2.56 24.08
N ALA A 208 -3.41 2.73 25.29
CA ALA A 208 -2.57 3.88 25.61
C ALA A 208 -1.31 4.02 24.72
N GLY A 209 -0.65 2.93 24.34
CA GLY A 209 0.59 2.96 23.55
C GLY A 209 0.39 3.26 22.05
N PRO A 210 -0.27 2.39 21.29
CA PRO A 210 -0.51 2.54 19.85
C PRO A 210 -1.17 3.85 19.46
N PHE A 211 -2.10 4.38 20.27
CA PHE A 211 -2.72 5.68 19.98
C PHE A 211 -1.74 6.86 20.13
N GLN A 212 -0.78 6.79 21.04
CA GLN A 212 0.27 7.81 21.16
C GLN A 212 1.25 7.77 19.98
N VAL A 213 1.53 6.58 19.45
CA VAL A 213 2.48 6.38 18.34
C VAL A 213 1.80 6.52 16.96
N GLY A 214 0.46 6.49 16.92
CA GLY A 214 -0.32 6.48 15.68
C GLY A 214 -0.25 5.14 14.94
N ALA A 215 -0.04 4.05 15.69
CA ALA A 215 -0.07 2.68 15.20
C ALA A 215 -1.51 2.16 15.13
N TRP A 216 -1.73 1.13 14.32
CA TRP A 216 -3.03 0.50 14.13
C TRP A 216 -3.14 -0.75 14.99
N GLY A 217 -4.29 -0.91 15.66
CA GLY A 217 -4.64 -2.14 16.35
C GLY A 217 -5.63 -2.96 15.54
N CYS A 218 -5.27 -4.20 15.23
CA CYS A 218 -6.14 -5.19 14.60
C CYS A 218 -6.49 -6.24 15.65
N PHE A 219 -7.75 -6.33 16.05
CA PHE A 219 -8.22 -7.35 17.00
C PHE A 219 -8.71 -8.55 16.20
N ASP A 220 -7.93 -9.63 16.22
CA ASP A 220 -8.35 -10.89 15.62
C ASP A 220 -9.34 -11.59 16.55
N GLU A 221 -10.35 -12.22 15.96
CA GLU A 221 -11.45 -12.92 16.66
C GLU A 221 -12.10 -12.10 17.79
N ALA A 222 -12.32 -10.79 17.57
CA ALA A 222 -12.93 -9.90 18.57
C ALA A 222 -14.31 -10.37 19.07
N ASN A 223 -15.00 -11.21 18.30
CA ASN A 223 -16.25 -11.87 18.69
C ASN A 223 -16.09 -12.91 19.81
N ARG A 224 -14.86 -13.35 20.12
CA ARG A 224 -14.54 -14.24 21.24
C ARG A 224 -14.24 -13.50 22.55
N LEU A 225 -14.19 -12.17 22.52
CA LEU A 225 -14.07 -11.38 23.75
C LEU A 225 -15.33 -11.57 24.60
N GLU A 226 -15.14 -11.71 25.91
CA GLU A 226 -16.25 -11.80 26.86
C GLU A 226 -17.17 -10.58 26.69
N LYS A 227 -18.50 -10.78 26.62
CA LYS A 227 -19.48 -9.73 26.27
C LYS A 227 -19.37 -8.43 27.08
N ARG A 228 -18.76 -8.49 28.28
CA ARG A 228 -18.48 -7.32 29.13
C ARG A 228 -17.39 -6.41 28.56
N ILE A 229 -16.42 -6.95 27.84
CA ILE A 229 -15.25 -6.20 27.34
C ILE A 229 -15.62 -5.28 26.16
N PRO A 230 -16.30 -5.74 25.09
CA PRO A 230 -16.72 -4.85 24.01
C PRO A 230 -17.66 -3.72 24.46
N SER A 231 -18.49 -3.98 25.48
CA SER A 231 -19.43 -2.99 26.06
C SER A 231 -18.75 -1.84 26.81
N VAL A 232 -17.51 -2.02 27.26
CA VAL A 232 -16.76 -0.97 27.99
C VAL A 232 -15.80 -0.23 27.06
N VAL A 233 -15.43 -0.87 25.93
CA VAL A 233 -14.53 -0.31 24.93
C VAL A 233 -15.28 0.48 23.84
N SER A 234 -16.56 0.18 23.60
CA SER A 234 -17.44 0.92 22.68
C SER A 234 -18.00 2.18 23.31
#